data_AF-A0A964P321-F1
#
_entry.id   AF-A0A964P321-F1
#
_cell.length_a   1.000
_cell.length_b   1.000
_cell.length_c   1.000
_cell.angle_alpha   90.00
_cell.angle_beta   90.00
_cell.angle_gamma   90.00
#
_symmetry.space_group_name_H-M   'P 1'
#
loop_
_entity.id
_entity.type
_entity.pdbx_description
1 polymer ?
#
loop_
_entity_poly.entity_id
_entity_poly.type
_entity_poly.pdbx_seq_one_letter_code
_entity_poly.pdbx_strand_id
1 'polypeptide(L)'
;MTQALIAAALVLWLVWVAGMLVFRRRPELRVGTAREFVYPLAALAVVMVWASAGNYPDLDSFLSLYIQAGLITWLLLTLVWLLSLHQRDCGIMDVAYPLSASVPVVALVVNRATWSGHELLLVLLVSLWSLRMSVHIGRRNRGLGEDGRYAAWRRRFGKHWWWWSFFQVFTLQAVTLWLWSLGLVMAVAAAPAALAWQHALAGIIFFLGFYFQVQGDLQLEAFKKIRVDRNRVLDTGLWALSRHPNYFGESVVWWGFGALGLVHPWGWLALVCPLYVTWFMSRGSATPMQERYLARTKPAYADYMARVPMFFPWGRP
;
A
#
# COMPACT_ATOMS: atom_id res chain seq x y z
N MET A 1 -15.17 10.45 -23.47
CA MET A 1 -14.07 10.16 -22.52
C MET A 1 -14.25 8.81 -21.83
N THR A 2 -15.42 8.53 -21.24
CA THR A 2 -15.74 7.28 -20.51
C THR A 2 -15.46 5.99 -21.29
N GLN A 3 -15.97 5.85 -22.52
CA GLN A 3 -15.73 4.64 -23.33
C GLN A 3 -14.24 4.37 -23.63
N ALA A 4 -13.44 5.42 -23.84
CA ALA A 4 -12.01 5.28 -24.10
C ALA A 4 -11.24 4.81 -22.85
N LEU A 5 -11.63 5.30 -21.66
CA LEU A 5 -11.05 4.87 -20.39
C LEU A 5 -11.42 3.42 -20.05
N ILE A 6 -12.68 3.01 -20.28
CA ILE A 6 -13.12 1.62 -20.14
C ILE A 6 -12.29 0.72 -21.06
N ALA A 7 -12.18 1.08 -22.35
CA ALA A 7 -11.41 0.30 -23.31
C ALA A 7 -9.94 0.18 -22.91
N ALA A 8 -9.30 1.27 -22.47
CA ALA A 8 -7.93 1.24 -21.98
C ALA A 8 -7.76 0.31 -20.76
N ALA A 9 -8.67 0.39 -19.79
CA ALA A 9 -8.65 -0.48 -18.60
C ALA A 9 -8.82 -1.96 -18.97
N LEU A 10 -9.74 -2.28 -19.89
CA LEU A 10 -9.95 -3.65 -20.38
C LEU A 10 -8.73 -4.19 -21.13
N VAL A 11 -8.09 -3.39 -21.97
CA VAL A 11 -6.87 -3.78 -22.69
C VAL A 11 -5.75 -4.08 -21.69
N LEU A 12 -5.51 -3.20 -20.72
CA LEU A 12 -4.48 -3.42 -19.68
C LEU A 12 -4.77 -4.67 -18.86
N TRP A 13 -6.04 -4.89 -18.51
CA TRP A 13 -6.49 -6.09 -17.81
C TRP A 13 -6.22 -7.36 -18.62
N LEU A 14 -6.57 -7.38 -19.92
CA LEU A 14 -6.33 -8.51 -20.81
C LEU A 14 -4.84 -8.82 -20.94
N VAL A 15 -4.00 -7.79 -21.10
CA VAL A 15 -2.53 -7.93 -21.17
C VAL A 15 -1.98 -8.54 -19.88
N TRP A 16 -2.46 -8.08 -18.72
CA TRP A 16 -2.02 -8.61 -17.43
C TRP A 16 -2.44 -10.07 -17.23
N VAL A 17 -3.70 -10.40 -17.48
CA VAL A 17 -4.23 -11.76 -17.35
C VAL A 17 -3.55 -12.72 -18.31
N ALA A 18 -3.33 -12.32 -19.55
CA ALA A 18 -2.57 -13.12 -20.52
C ALA A 18 -1.16 -13.41 -20.00
N GLY A 19 -0.45 -12.41 -19.46
CA GLY A 19 0.86 -12.58 -18.81
C GLY A 19 0.81 -13.60 -17.66
N MET A 20 -0.16 -13.45 -16.74
CA MET A 20 -0.35 -14.39 -15.63
C MET A 20 -0.64 -15.82 -16.09
N LEU A 21 -1.46 -16.00 -17.13
CA LEU A 21 -1.75 -17.31 -17.72
C LEU A 21 -0.53 -17.95 -18.39
N VAL A 22 0.34 -17.16 -19.01
CA VAL A 22 1.62 -17.66 -19.55
C VAL A 22 2.49 -18.19 -18.43
N PHE A 23 2.66 -17.45 -17.32
CA PHE A 23 3.43 -17.93 -16.16
C PHE A 23 2.82 -19.18 -15.53
N ARG A 24 1.49 -19.27 -15.50
CA ARG A 24 0.80 -20.47 -15.03
C ARG A 24 1.16 -21.68 -15.85
N ARG A 25 1.20 -21.57 -17.19
CA ARG A 25 1.49 -22.70 -18.07
C ARG A 25 2.97 -23.11 -18.08
N ARG A 26 3.87 -22.26 -17.55
CA ARG A 26 5.32 -22.46 -17.51
C ARG A 26 5.82 -22.75 -16.09
N PRO A 27 6.06 -24.03 -15.72
CA PRO A 27 6.47 -24.40 -14.36
C PRO A 27 7.69 -23.62 -13.82
N GLU A 28 8.62 -23.28 -14.70
CA GLU A 28 9.85 -22.54 -14.39
C GLU A 28 9.60 -21.07 -14.01
N LEU A 29 8.49 -20.48 -14.47
CA LEU A 29 8.08 -19.10 -14.16
C LEU A 29 6.96 -19.01 -13.11
N ARG A 30 6.43 -20.16 -12.70
CA ARG A 30 5.27 -20.23 -11.81
C ARG A 30 5.65 -19.81 -10.38
N VAL A 31 4.95 -18.81 -9.89
CA VAL A 31 4.89 -18.42 -8.47
C VAL A 31 3.43 -18.38 -8.06
N GLY A 32 3.18 -18.65 -6.78
CA GLY A 32 1.86 -18.47 -6.22
C GLY A 32 0.85 -19.59 -6.50
N THR A 33 -0.40 -19.31 -6.15
CA THR A 33 -1.54 -20.24 -6.24
C THR A 33 -2.69 -19.60 -7.00
N ALA A 34 -3.68 -20.40 -7.44
CA ALA A 34 -4.78 -19.88 -8.26
C ALA A 34 -5.53 -18.71 -7.61
N ARG A 35 -5.40 -18.58 -6.29
CA ARG A 35 -5.91 -17.47 -5.48
C ARG A 35 -5.42 -16.09 -5.93
N GLU A 36 -4.28 -15.99 -6.61
CA GLU A 36 -3.80 -14.70 -7.14
C GLU A 36 -4.69 -14.14 -8.24
N PHE A 37 -5.51 -14.97 -8.90
CA PHE A 37 -6.51 -14.50 -9.87
C PHE A 37 -7.66 -13.71 -9.21
N VAL A 38 -7.76 -13.68 -7.88
CA VAL A 38 -8.70 -12.80 -7.18
C VAL A 38 -8.45 -11.34 -7.53
N TYR A 39 -7.19 -10.89 -7.69
CA TYR A 39 -6.90 -9.48 -8.01
C TYR A 39 -7.35 -9.10 -9.43
N PRO A 40 -7.02 -9.86 -10.49
CA PRO A 40 -7.62 -9.65 -11.80
C PRO A 40 -9.15 -9.74 -11.80
N LEU A 41 -9.75 -10.69 -11.12
CA LEU A 41 -11.22 -10.81 -11.10
C LEU A 41 -11.88 -9.62 -10.41
N ALA A 42 -11.32 -9.13 -9.30
CA ALA A 42 -11.78 -7.91 -8.64
C ALA A 42 -11.64 -6.68 -9.55
N ALA A 43 -10.50 -6.54 -10.23
CA ALA A 43 -10.28 -5.46 -11.19
C ALA A 43 -11.28 -5.49 -12.34
N LEU A 44 -11.57 -6.67 -12.90
CA LEU A 44 -12.58 -6.83 -13.95
C LEU A 44 -13.97 -6.45 -13.45
N ALA A 45 -14.35 -6.91 -12.25
CA ALA A 45 -15.65 -6.61 -11.67
C ALA A 45 -15.89 -5.10 -11.58
N VAL A 46 -14.89 -4.32 -11.14
CA VAL A 46 -14.97 -2.85 -11.10
C VAL A 46 -15.24 -2.26 -12.49
N VAL A 47 -14.50 -2.71 -13.52
CA VAL A 47 -14.67 -2.21 -14.89
C VAL A 47 -16.03 -2.61 -15.47
N MET A 48 -16.51 -3.82 -15.19
CA MET A 48 -17.82 -4.30 -15.63
C MET A 48 -18.97 -3.54 -14.96
N VAL A 49 -18.85 -3.23 -13.66
CA VAL A 49 -19.80 -2.37 -12.95
C VAL A 49 -19.79 -0.97 -13.55
N TRP A 50 -18.63 -0.44 -13.92
CA TRP A 50 -18.58 0.88 -14.56
C TRP A 50 -19.24 0.89 -15.94
N ALA A 51 -19.00 -0.13 -16.75
CA ALA A 51 -19.61 -0.27 -18.07
C ALA A 51 -21.16 -0.33 -18.00
N SER A 52 -21.73 -0.78 -16.88
CA SER A 52 -23.18 -0.80 -16.64
C SER A 52 -23.70 0.41 -15.85
N ALA A 53 -22.83 1.30 -15.38
CA ALA A 53 -23.18 2.43 -14.53
C ALA A 53 -23.81 3.62 -15.27
N GLY A 54 -23.96 3.56 -16.60
CA GLY A 54 -24.42 4.70 -17.42
C GLY A 54 -25.79 5.30 -17.02
N ASN A 55 -26.62 4.54 -16.31
CA ASN A 55 -27.91 5.01 -15.77
C ASN A 55 -27.81 5.60 -14.35
N TYR A 56 -26.62 5.61 -13.74
CA TYR A 56 -26.36 6.03 -12.36
C TYR A 56 -25.23 7.08 -12.33
N PRO A 57 -25.55 8.38 -12.53
CA PRO A 57 -24.55 9.44 -12.74
C PRO A 57 -23.50 9.58 -11.63
N ASP A 58 -23.93 9.43 -10.37
CA ASP A 58 -23.03 9.51 -9.21
C ASP A 58 -22.03 8.34 -9.20
N LEU A 59 -22.50 7.15 -9.59
CA LEU A 59 -21.69 5.94 -9.66
C LEU A 59 -20.71 6.01 -10.84
N ASP A 60 -21.17 6.48 -12.00
CA ASP A 60 -20.32 6.71 -13.17
C ASP A 60 -19.20 7.71 -12.86
N SER A 61 -19.53 8.82 -12.20
CA SER A 61 -18.56 9.86 -11.82
C SER A 61 -17.51 9.32 -10.84
N PHE A 62 -17.94 8.59 -9.81
CA PHE A 62 -17.04 7.94 -8.87
C PHE A 62 -16.11 6.91 -9.55
N LEU A 63 -16.68 6.01 -10.36
CA LEU A 63 -15.91 4.95 -11.03
C LEU A 63 -14.93 5.52 -12.06
N SER A 64 -15.28 6.63 -12.71
CA SER A 64 -14.37 7.39 -13.56
C SER A 64 -13.13 7.88 -12.79
N LEU A 65 -13.33 8.52 -11.62
CA LEU A 65 -12.21 8.94 -10.76
C LEU A 65 -11.39 7.74 -10.28
N TYR A 66 -12.06 6.67 -9.91
CA TYR A 66 -11.42 5.45 -9.42
C TYR A 66 -10.54 4.79 -10.48
N ILE A 67 -11.02 4.70 -11.72
CA ILE A 67 -10.22 4.13 -12.81
C ILE A 67 -9.10 5.07 -13.24
N GLN A 68 -9.32 6.39 -13.25
CA GLN A 68 -8.23 7.35 -13.45
C GLN A 68 -7.14 7.18 -12.40
N ALA A 69 -7.49 7.00 -11.12
CA ALA A 69 -6.51 6.72 -10.07
C ALA A 69 -5.71 5.43 -10.34
N GLY A 70 -6.40 4.38 -10.80
CA GLY A 70 -5.76 3.12 -11.19
C GLY A 70 -4.80 3.27 -12.37
N LEU A 71 -5.18 4.02 -13.41
CA LEU A 71 -4.34 4.30 -14.58
C LEU A 71 -3.11 5.13 -14.21
N ILE A 72 -3.26 6.15 -13.35
CA ILE A 72 -2.15 6.95 -12.83
C ILE A 72 -1.18 6.06 -12.02
N THR A 73 -1.73 5.19 -11.16
CA THR A 73 -0.94 4.23 -10.37
C THR A 73 -0.15 3.27 -11.27
N TRP A 74 -0.82 2.71 -12.29
CA TRP A 74 -0.20 1.79 -13.25
C TRP A 74 0.89 2.48 -14.07
N LEU A 75 0.64 3.70 -14.56
CA LEU A 75 1.62 4.47 -15.32
C LEU A 75 2.84 4.76 -14.45
N LEU A 76 2.64 5.25 -13.22
CA LEU A 76 3.73 5.52 -12.27
C LEU A 76 4.56 4.26 -12.02
N LEU A 77 3.93 3.13 -11.71
CA LEU A 77 4.66 1.88 -11.43
C LEU A 77 5.30 1.26 -12.65
N THR A 78 4.80 1.55 -13.85
CA THR A 78 5.48 1.22 -15.11
C THR A 78 6.76 2.05 -15.26
N LEU A 79 6.73 3.34 -14.94
CA LEU A 79 7.93 4.19 -14.95
C LEU A 79 8.95 3.74 -13.89
N VAL A 80 8.49 3.39 -12.69
CA VAL A 80 9.35 2.85 -11.63
C VAL A 80 9.94 1.49 -12.04
N TRP A 81 9.19 0.65 -12.75
CA TRP A 81 9.69 -0.60 -13.30
C TRP A 81 10.84 -0.35 -14.31
N LEU A 82 10.66 0.57 -15.26
CA LEU A 82 11.72 0.95 -16.21
C LEU A 82 12.97 1.43 -15.47
N LEU A 83 12.79 2.27 -14.45
CA LEU A 83 13.87 2.74 -13.60
C LEU A 83 14.55 1.59 -12.85
N SER A 84 13.79 0.60 -12.37
CA SER A 84 14.32 -0.59 -11.69
C SER A 84 15.16 -1.48 -12.61
N LEU A 85 14.83 -1.53 -13.90
CA LEU A 85 15.64 -2.25 -14.90
C LEU A 85 16.95 -1.52 -15.16
N HIS A 86 16.90 -0.19 -15.28
CA HIS A 86 18.08 0.65 -15.47
C HIS A 86 19.04 0.56 -14.28
N GLN A 87 18.52 0.69 -13.06
CA GLN A 87 19.31 0.61 -11.82
C GLN A 87 19.71 -0.83 -11.44
N ARG A 88 19.08 -1.83 -12.06
CA ARG A 88 19.16 -3.25 -11.67
C ARG A 88 18.80 -3.50 -10.21
N ASP A 89 17.83 -2.74 -9.70
CA ASP A 89 17.36 -2.82 -8.33
C ASP A 89 15.83 -2.68 -8.29
N CYS A 90 15.13 -3.79 -8.07
CA CYS A 90 13.68 -3.79 -7.90
C CYS A 90 13.24 -3.44 -6.46
N GLY A 91 14.18 -3.25 -5.53
CA GLY A 91 13.92 -2.69 -4.19
C GLY A 91 13.35 -1.27 -4.24
N ILE A 92 13.53 -0.54 -5.35
CA ILE A 92 12.88 0.74 -5.59
C ILE A 92 11.34 0.65 -5.54
N MET A 93 10.76 -0.52 -5.79
CA MET A 93 9.32 -0.76 -5.65
C MET A 93 8.85 -0.47 -4.22
N ASP A 94 9.60 -0.90 -3.20
CA ASP A 94 9.26 -0.68 -1.79
C ASP A 94 9.30 0.83 -1.44
N VAL A 95 10.20 1.58 -2.08
CA VAL A 95 10.29 3.05 -1.93
C VAL A 95 9.14 3.75 -2.64
N ALA A 96 8.76 3.28 -3.83
CA ALA A 96 7.69 3.86 -4.63
C ALA A 96 6.30 3.53 -4.09
N TYR A 97 6.12 2.42 -3.39
CA TYR A 97 4.82 1.91 -2.94
C TYR A 97 3.95 2.95 -2.22
N PRO A 98 4.44 3.70 -1.21
CA PRO A 98 3.64 4.74 -0.56
C PRO A 98 3.29 5.91 -1.50
N LEU A 99 4.24 6.32 -2.36
CA LEU A 99 4.00 7.37 -3.37
C LEU A 99 2.92 6.96 -4.37
N SER A 100 2.86 5.67 -4.70
CA SER A 100 1.84 5.14 -5.62
C SER A 100 0.42 5.20 -5.06
N ALA A 101 0.24 5.36 -3.74
CA ALA A 101 -1.05 5.69 -3.14
C ALA A 101 -1.34 7.21 -3.14
N SER A 102 -0.34 8.07 -2.94
CA SER A 102 -0.54 9.52 -2.85
C SER A 102 -0.59 10.24 -4.21
N VAL A 103 0.24 9.84 -5.18
CA VAL A 103 0.35 10.52 -6.49
C VAL A 103 -0.99 10.55 -7.25
N PRO A 104 -1.78 9.47 -7.32
CA PRO A 104 -3.11 9.52 -7.93
C PRO A 104 -4.03 10.53 -7.25
N VAL A 105 -4.04 10.58 -5.92
CA VAL A 105 -4.85 11.52 -5.14
C VAL A 105 -4.45 12.96 -5.44
N VAL A 106 -3.15 13.26 -5.35
CA VAL A 106 -2.62 14.60 -5.63
C VAL A 106 -2.91 15.02 -7.07
N ALA A 107 -2.69 14.13 -8.05
CA ALA A 107 -2.96 14.41 -9.45
C ALA A 107 -4.45 14.71 -9.70
N LEU A 108 -5.37 13.93 -9.12
CA LEU A 108 -6.80 14.15 -9.28
C LEU A 108 -7.28 15.46 -8.63
N VAL A 109 -6.69 15.85 -7.51
CA VAL A 109 -7.03 17.11 -6.81
C VAL A 109 -6.43 18.32 -7.53
N VAL A 110 -5.16 18.25 -7.96
CA VAL A 110 -4.47 19.38 -8.62
C VAL A 110 -5.12 19.77 -9.94
N ASN A 111 -5.75 18.83 -10.65
CA ASN A 111 -6.47 19.11 -11.88
C ASN A 111 -7.85 19.78 -11.67
N ARG A 112 -8.23 20.11 -10.42
CA ARG A 112 -9.47 20.84 -10.13
C ARG A 112 -9.27 22.35 -10.18
N ALA A 113 -10.32 23.06 -10.60
CA ALA A 113 -10.32 24.51 -10.67
C ALA A 113 -10.26 25.21 -9.30
N THR A 114 -10.84 24.59 -8.26
CA THR A 114 -10.87 25.14 -6.89
C THR A 114 -10.66 24.03 -5.87
N TRP A 115 -10.07 24.39 -4.73
CA TRP A 115 -9.80 23.45 -3.63
C TRP A 115 -10.51 23.95 -2.37
N SER A 116 -11.23 23.07 -1.68
CA SER A 116 -11.79 23.36 -0.37
C SER A 116 -10.85 22.92 0.76
N GLY A 117 -11.23 23.20 2.02
CA GLY A 117 -10.47 22.73 3.18
C GLY A 117 -10.34 21.20 3.23
N HIS A 118 -11.31 20.46 2.69
CA HIS A 118 -11.24 19.00 2.57
C HIS A 118 -10.08 18.55 1.67
N GLU A 119 -9.97 19.05 0.44
CA GLU A 119 -8.91 18.68 -0.49
C GLU A 119 -7.51 19.05 0.03
N LEU A 120 -7.39 20.24 0.64
CA LEU A 120 -6.14 20.69 1.25
C LEU A 120 -5.68 19.73 2.35
N LEU A 121 -6.59 19.33 3.25
CA LEU A 121 -6.27 18.39 4.32
C LEU A 121 -5.93 17.00 3.76
N LEU A 122 -6.71 16.50 2.79
CA LEU A 122 -6.46 15.20 2.15
C LEU A 122 -5.07 15.15 1.51
N VAL A 123 -4.73 16.13 0.67
CA VAL A 123 -3.42 16.23 0.00
C VAL A 123 -2.30 16.35 1.02
N LEU A 124 -2.48 17.16 2.06
CA LEU A 124 -1.48 17.34 3.11
C LEU A 124 -1.18 16.03 3.84
N LEU A 125 -2.21 15.34 4.36
CA LEU A 125 -2.03 14.14 5.16
C LEU A 125 -1.47 12.98 4.32
N VAL A 126 -2.01 12.76 3.12
CA VAL A 126 -1.54 11.66 2.26
C VAL A 126 -0.10 11.89 1.78
N SER A 127 0.27 13.15 1.48
CA SER A 127 1.64 13.50 1.07
C SER A 127 2.62 13.41 2.23
N LEU A 128 2.22 13.86 3.43
CA LEU A 128 3.05 13.77 4.62
C LEU A 128 3.38 12.30 4.95
N TRP A 129 2.37 11.43 4.93
CA TRP A 129 2.57 10.00 5.17
C TRP A 129 3.43 9.35 4.08
N SER A 130 3.07 9.52 2.80
CA SER A 130 3.74 8.81 1.71
C SER A 130 5.19 9.24 1.53
N LEU A 131 5.45 10.56 1.57
CA LEU A 131 6.80 11.10 1.43
C LEU A 131 7.68 10.65 2.60
N ARG A 132 7.17 10.70 3.83
CA ARG A 132 7.90 10.23 5.01
C ARG A 132 8.25 8.75 4.89
N MET A 133 7.29 7.91 4.49
CA MET A 133 7.52 6.47 4.32
C MET A 133 8.55 6.19 3.25
N SER A 134 8.41 6.78 2.08
CA SER A 134 9.34 6.60 0.96
C SER A 134 10.74 7.10 1.29
N VAL A 135 10.87 8.24 1.97
CA VAL A 135 12.17 8.74 2.43
C VAL A 135 12.79 7.81 3.47
N HIS A 136 12.02 7.30 4.43
CA HIS A 136 12.51 6.37 5.44
C HIS A 136 13.00 5.06 4.80
N ILE A 137 12.20 4.43 3.94
CA ILE A 137 12.56 3.18 3.25
C ILE A 137 13.77 3.42 2.33
N GLY A 138 13.78 4.52 1.58
CA GLY A 138 14.88 4.88 0.69
C GLY A 138 16.19 5.10 1.44
N ARG A 139 16.16 5.81 2.58
CA ARG A 139 17.34 5.99 3.44
C ARG A 139 17.82 4.68 4.04
N ARG A 140 16.90 3.85 4.52
CA ARG A 140 17.19 2.55 5.13
C ARG A 140 17.87 1.60 4.14
N ASN A 141 17.44 1.60 2.88
CA ASN A 141 17.95 0.69 1.86
C ASN A 141 19.20 1.22 1.14
N ARG A 142 19.55 2.50 1.31
CA ARG A 142 20.66 3.15 0.60
C ARG A 142 21.99 2.42 0.87
N GLY A 143 22.64 1.99 -0.21
CA GLY A 143 23.95 1.34 -0.15
C GLY A 143 23.94 -0.15 0.24
N LEU A 144 22.77 -0.74 0.48
CA LEU A 144 22.65 -2.17 0.82
C LEU A 144 22.54 -3.11 -0.40
N GLY A 145 22.44 -2.53 -1.60
CA GLY A 145 22.14 -3.28 -2.83
C GLY A 145 20.67 -3.71 -2.92
N GLU A 146 20.34 -4.50 -3.95
CA GLU A 146 18.97 -4.99 -4.16
C GLU A 146 18.52 -5.89 -3.00
N ASP A 147 17.29 -5.68 -2.53
CA ASP A 147 16.68 -6.51 -1.48
C ASP A 147 16.74 -7.99 -1.83
N GLY A 148 17.09 -8.82 -0.85
CA GLY A 148 17.37 -10.25 -1.06
C GLY A 148 16.20 -11.02 -1.70
N ARG A 149 14.94 -10.59 -1.50
CA ARG A 149 13.77 -11.20 -2.14
C ARG A 149 13.78 -10.97 -3.65
N TYR A 150 14.00 -9.72 -4.07
CA TYR A 150 14.08 -9.36 -5.49
C TYR A 150 15.31 -9.97 -6.15
N ALA A 151 16.47 -9.93 -5.48
CA ALA A 151 17.69 -10.56 -5.99
C ALA A 151 17.53 -12.09 -6.18
N ALA A 152 16.83 -12.77 -5.25
CA ALA A 152 16.54 -14.19 -5.38
C ALA A 152 15.63 -14.48 -6.58
N TRP A 153 14.56 -13.70 -6.79
CA TRP A 153 13.70 -13.86 -7.97
C TRP A 153 14.41 -13.50 -9.27
N ARG A 154 15.23 -12.44 -9.30
CA ARG A 154 16.04 -12.07 -10.46
C ARG A 154 16.96 -13.22 -10.88
N ARG A 155 17.66 -13.85 -9.93
CA ARG A 155 18.47 -15.05 -10.19
C ARG A 155 17.63 -16.22 -10.69
N ARG A 156 16.46 -16.47 -10.09
CA ARG A 156 15.57 -17.58 -10.47
C ARG A 156 15.02 -17.42 -11.89
N PHE A 157 14.57 -16.22 -12.28
CA PHE A 157 13.89 -16.00 -13.55
C PHE A 157 14.83 -15.59 -14.68
N GLY A 158 16.06 -15.17 -14.38
CA GLY A 158 17.13 -14.92 -15.34
C GLY A 158 16.68 -14.02 -16.50
N LYS A 159 16.76 -14.53 -17.73
CA LYS A 159 16.35 -13.79 -18.94
C LYS A 159 14.86 -13.38 -18.96
N HIS A 160 14.01 -14.05 -18.19
CA HIS A 160 12.59 -13.72 -18.09
C HIS A 160 12.29 -12.67 -17.01
N TRP A 161 13.27 -12.28 -16.20
CA TRP A 161 13.09 -11.37 -15.08
C TRP A 161 12.41 -10.06 -15.46
N TRP A 162 12.78 -9.46 -16.59
CA TRP A 162 12.29 -8.13 -16.96
C TRP A 162 10.75 -8.10 -17.08
N TRP A 163 10.16 -9.02 -17.85
CA TRP A 163 8.70 -9.09 -18.01
C TRP A 163 8.02 -9.83 -16.86
N TRP A 164 8.70 -10.78 -16.22
CA TRP A 164 8.17 -11.42 -15.01
C TRP A 164 7.97 -10.40 -13.88
N SER A 165 8.98 -9.57 -13.62
CA SER A 165 8.91 -8.50 -12.61
C SER A 165 7.84 -7.46 -12.96
N PHE A 166 7.67 -7.11 -14.24
CA PHE A 166 6.60 -6.21 -14.66
C PHE A 166 5.22 -6.69 -14.21
N PHE A 167 4.89 -7.95 -14.46
CA PHE A 167 3.55 -8.49 -14.17
C PHE A 167 3.35 -8.92 -12.71
N GLN A 168 4.36 -9.56 -12.11
CA GLN A 168 4.26 -10.18 -10.78
C GLN A 168 4.72 -9.25 -9.64
N VAL A 169 5.54 -8.24 -9.95
CA VAL A 169 5.93 -7.22 -8.96
C VAL A 169 5.14 -5.94 -9.23
N PHE A 170 5.37 -5.27 -10.35
CA PHE A 170 4.85 -3.90 -10.51
C PHE A 170 3.35 -3.83 -10.80
N THR A 171 2.84 -4.59 -11.76
CA THR A 171 1.41 -4.60 -12.12
C THR A 171 0.55 -5.16 -11.00
N LEU A 172 0.98 -6.27 -10.37
CA LEU A 172 0.27 -6.83 -9.22
C LEU A 172 0.19 -5.82 -8.07
N GLN A 173 1.28 -5.12 -7.76
CA GLN A 173 1.27 -4.09 -6.72
C GLN A 173 0.45 -2.86 -7.12
N ALA A 174 0.46 -2.45 -8.39
CA ALA A 174 -0.37 -1.37 -8.91
C ALA A 174 -1.86 -1.65 -8.73
N VAL A 175 -2.30 -2.84 -9.13
CA VAL A 175 -3.71 -3.25 -8.99
C VAL A 175 -4.07 -3.43 -7.53
N THR A 176 -3.18 -4.03 -6.72
CA THR A 176 -3.40 -4.17 -5.28
C THR A 176 -3.62 -2.78 -4.67
N LEU A 177 -2.65 -1.85 -4.84
CA LEU A 177 -2.73 -0.47 -4.37
C LEU A 177 -4.01 0.24 -4.79
N TRP A 178 -4.35 0.16 -6.07
CA TRP A 178 -5.58 0.75 -6.60
C TRP A 178 -6.82 0.20 -5.90
N LEU A 179 -6.93 -1.13 -5.74
CA LEU A 179 -8.08 -1.78 -5.13
C LEU A 179 -8.30 -1.30 -3.69
N TRP A 180 -7.26 -1.32 -2.85
CA TRP A 180 -7.42 -0.96 -1.45
C TRP A 180 -7.30 0.55 -1.18
N SER A 181 -6.84 1.37 -2.12
CA SER A 181 -6.89 2.84 -2.05
C SER A 181 -8.29 3.43 -2.28
N LEU A 182 -9.33 2.59 -2.34
CA LEU A 182 -10.74 2.98 -2.46
C LEU A 182 -11.10 4.13 -1.51
N GLY A 183 -10.69 4.07 -0.25
CA GLY A 183 -11.00 5.10 0.75
C GLY A 183 -10.40 6.47 0.44
N LEU A 184 -9.20 6.52 -0.15
CA LEU A 184 -8.58 7.77 -0.59
C LEU A 184 -9.31 8.37 -1.79
N VAL A 185 -9.74 7.55 -2.75
CA VAL A 185 -10.51 8.03 -3.90
C VAL A 185 -11.92 8.46 -3.48
N MET A 186 -12.53 7.79 -2.51
CA MET A 186 -13.79 8.22 -1.89
C MET A 186 -13.66 9.62 -1.27
N ALA A 187 -12.55 9.91 -0.60
CA ALA A 187 -12.27 11.26 -0.10
C ALA A 187 -12.14 12.26 -1.27
N VAL A 188 -11.40 11.95 -2.33
CA VAL A 188 -11.34 12.80 -3.53
C VAL A 188 -12.75 13.06 -4.09
N ALA A 189 -13.58 12.03 -4.23
CA ALA A 189 -14.93 12.14 -4.78
C ALA A 189 -15.90 12.93 -3.89
N ALA A 190 -15.62 13.05 -2.59
CA ALA A 190 -16.48 13.78 -1.64
C ALA A 190 -16.46 15.30 -1.83
N ALA A 191 -15.51 15.82 -2.60
CA ALA A 191 -15.26 17.25 -2.67
C ALA A 191 -16.00 17.95 -3.83
N PRO A 192 -16.28 19.27 -3.70
CA PRO A 192 -15.87 20.15 -2.60
C PRO A 192 -16.67 19.91 -1.32
N ALA A 193 -16.03 19.99 -0.16
CA ALA A 193 -16.68 19.75 1.13
C ALA A 193 -16.13 20.67 2.23
N ALA A 194 -17.03 21.24 3.04
CA ALA A 194 -16.64 21.99 4.22
C ALA A 194 -15.98 21.08 5.28
N LEU A 195 -15.14 21.66 6.12
CA LEU A 195 -14.57 20.94 7.27
C LEU A 195 -15.68 20.64 8.28
N ALA A 196 -15.68 19.41 8.79
CA ALA A 196 -16.66 18.90 9.74
C ALA A 196 -15.98 17.95 10.74
N TRP A 197 -16.78 17.28 11.58
CA TRP A 197 -16.27 16.38 12.62
C TRP A 197 -15.44 15.22 12.04
N GLN A 198 -15.72 14.79 10.81
CA GLN A 198 -14.95 13.76 10.09
C GLN A 198 -13.48 14.17 9.91
N HIS A 199 -13.22 15.44 9.61
CA HIS A 199 -11.87 15.98 9.41
C HIS A 199 -11.10 16.08 10.73
N ALA A 200 -11.77 16.45 11.81
CA ALA A 200 -11.18 16.44 13.15
C ALA A 200 -10.81 15.01 13.58
N LEU A 201 -11.74 14.07 13.40
CA LEU A 201 -11.51 12.65 13.66
C LEU A 201 -10.36 12.10 12.81
N ALA A 202 -10.34 12.42 11.51
CA ALA A 202 -9.27 12.02 10.60
C ALA A 202 -7.91 12.54 11.05
N GLY A 203 -7.82 13.82 11.43
CA GLY A 203 -6.59 14.42 11.95
C GLY A 203 -6.09 13.73 13.22
N ILE A 204 -6.95 13.51 14.20
CA ILE A 204 -6.59 12.87 15.48
C ILE A 204 -6.08 11.44 15.22
N ILE A 205 -6.84 10.64 14.47
CA ILE A 205 -6.48 9.27 14.16
C ILE A 205 -5.17 9.24 13.36
N PHE A 206 -5.06 10.08 12.32
CA PHE A 206 -3.86 10.16 11.49
C PHE A 206 -2.62 10.46 12.32
N PHE A 207 -2.64 11.52 13.13
CA PHE A 207 -1.45 11.93 13.89
C PHE A 207 -1.09 10.93 15.00
N LEU A 208 -2.08 10.25 15.60
CA LEU A 208 -1.82 9.14 16.52
C LEU A 208 -1.09 7.99 15.80
N GLY A 209 -1.61 7.55 14.66
CA GLY A 209 -0.98 6.49 13.87
C GLY A 209 0.40 6.88 13.37
N PHE A 210 0.53 8.11 12.87
CA PHE A 210 1.78 8.67 12.38
C PHE A 210 2.83 8.78 13.49
N TYR A 211 2.44 9.12 14.73
CA TYR A 211 3.33 9.08 15.88
C TYR A 211 3.87 7.67 16.14
N PHE A 212 3.00 6.65 16.22
CA PHE A 212 3.41 5.26 16.42
C PHE A 212 4.35 4.77 15.31
N GLN A 213 4.02 5.13 14.07
CA GLN A 213 4.81 4.79 12.90
C GLN A 213 6.20 5.45 12.94
N VAL A 214 6.27 6.76 13.16
CA VAL A 214 7.54 7.53 13.16
C VAL A 214 8.40 7.14 14.34
N GLN A 215 7.86 7.14 15.55
CA GLN A 215 8.63 6.84 16.75
C GLN A 215 9.06 5.37 16.80
N GLY A 216 8.20 4.43 16.34
CA GLY A 216 8.55 3.02 16.25
C GLY A 216 9.78 2.79 15.35
N ASP A 217 9.81 3.42 14.18
CA ASP A 217 10.93 3.34 13.26
C ASP A 217 12.20 4.02 13.81
N LEU A 218 12.08 5.22 14.39
CA LEU A 218 13.22 5.94 14.97
C LEU A 218 13.86 5.17 16.14
N GLN A 219 13.04 4.60 17.03
CA GLN A 219 13.52 3.75 18.13
C GLN A 219 14.25 2.51 17.59
N LEU A 220 13.72 1.86 16.56
CA LEU A 220 14.34 0.68 15.95
C LEU A 220 15.65 1.03 15.22
N GLU A 221 15.70 2.15 14.51
CA GLU A 221 16.93 2.64 13.87
C GLU A 221 18.01 2.96 14.89
N ALA A 222 17.68 3.68 15.97
CA ALA A 222 18.60 4.01 17.04
C ALA A 222 19.15 2.74 17.71
N PHE A 223 18.26 1.79 18.03
CA PHE A 223 18.65 0.50 18.59
C PHE A 223 19.61 -0.28 17.67
N LYS A 224 19.32 -0.33 16.36
CA LYS A 224 20.17 -1.03 15.39
C LYS A 224 21.57 -0.43 15.27
N LYS A 225 21.75 0.87 15.52
CA LYS A 225 23.05 1.55 15.49
C LYS A 225 23.91 1.24 16.70
N ILE A 226 23.31 1.12 17.88
CA ILE A 226 24.03 0.90 19.14
C ILE A 226 24.16 -0.57 19.55
N ARG A 227 23.34 -1.47 18.97
CA ARG A 227 23.37 -2.89 19.35
C ARG A 227 24.72 -3.52 19.00
N VAL A 228 25.34 -4.14 20.00
CA VAL A 228 26.56 -4.94 19.83
C VAL A 228 26.18 -6.39 19.52
N ASP A 229 25.24 -6.95 20.28
CA ASP A 229 24.73 -8.30 20.06
C ASP A 229 23.59 -8.32 19.03
N ARG A 230 23.76 -9.12 17.97
CA ARG A 230 22.76 -9.32 16.92
C ARG A 230 21.53 -10.09 17.42
N ASN A 231 21.64 -10.87 18.50
CA ASN A 231 20.55 -11.63 19.09
C ASN A 231 19.60 -10.76 19.92
N ARG A 232 20.08 -9.62 20.44
CA ARG A 232 19.26 -8.70 21.24
C ARG A 232 18.05 -8.19 20.46
N VAL A 233 16.96 -7.96 21.20
CA VAL A 233 15.69 -7.41 20.72
C VAL A 233 15.45 -6.04 21.37
N LEU A 234 14.66 -5.20 20.72
CA LEU A 234 14.22 -3.93 21.28
C LEU A 234 12.87 -4.18 21.95
N ASP A 235 12.83 -4.04 23.28
CA ASP A 235 11.65 -4.29 24.13
C ASP A 235 11.30 -3.09 25.03
N THR A 236 11.73 -1.88 24.65
CA THR A 236 11.48 -0.63 25.37
C THR A 236 10.77 0.40 24.49
N GLY A 237 10.22 1.45 25.10
CA GLY A 237 9.48 2.49 24.36
C GLY A 237 8.19 1.93 23.77
N LEU A 238 7.89 2.24 22.50
CA LEU A 238 6.70 1.71 21.83
C LEU A 238 6.79 0.21 21.59
N TRP A 239 8.01 -0.33 21.50
CA TRP A 239 8.26 -1.76 21.36
C TRP A 239 7.98 -2.52 22.66
N ALA A 240 7.84 -1.87 23.82
CA ALA A 240 7.33 -2.52 25.02
C ALA A 240 5.80 -2.73 24.99
N LEU A 241 5.08 -1.98 24.14
CA LEU A 241 3.62 -2.01 24.04
C LEU A 241 3.15 -2.99 22.96
N SER A 242 3.88 -3.07 21.85
CA SER A 242 3.59 -3.95 20.72
C SER A 242 4.88 -4.42 20.09
N ARG A 243 4.92 -5.67 19.62
CA ARG A 243 6.07 -6.18 18.87
C ARG A 243 6.22 -5.54 17.48
N HIS A 244 5.18 -4.87 16.98
CA HIS A 244 5.15 -4.19 15.67
C HIS A 244 4.45 -2.82 15.77
N PRO A 245 4.95 -1.88 16.58
CA PRO A 245 4.25 -0.63 16.85
C PRO A 245 4.16 0.26 15.61
N ASN A 246 5.13 0.18 14.70
CA ASN A 246 5.11 0.89 13.43
C ASN A 246 4.05 0.35 12.45
N TYR A 247 3.79 -0.96 12.44
CA TYR A 247 2.73 -1.55 11.60
C TYR A 247 1.34 -1.28 12.18
N PHE A 248 1.23 -1.22 13.50
CA PHE A 248 0.04 -0.70 14.16
C PHE A 248 -0.20 0.76 13.77
N GLY A 249 0.83 1.61 13.88
CA GLY A 249 0.75 3.02 13.47
C GLY A 249 0.32 3.20 12.01
N GLU A 250 0.86 2.39 11.09
CA GLU A 250 0.43 2.33 9.70
C GLU A 250 -1.08 2.05 9.61
N SER A 251 -1.57 1.01 10.27
CA SER A 251 -3.01 0.69 10.24
C SER A 251 -3.88 1.83 10.76
N VAL A 252 -3.45 2.50 11.83
CA VAL A 252 -4.15 3.66 12.40
C VAL A 252 -4.14 4.85 11.43
N VAL A 253 -3.04 5.14 10.73
CA VAL A 253 -3.01 6.19 9.69
C VAL A 253 -4.10 5.96 8.64
N TRP A 254 -4.26 4.71 8.20
CA TRP A 254 -5.28 4.35 7.22
C TRP A 254 -6.71 4.50 7.74
N TRP A 255 -6.95 4.35 9.05
CA TRP A 255 -8.24 4.72 9.64
C TRP A 255 -8.50 6.23 9.55
N GLY A 256 -7.45 7.07 9.63
CA GLY A 256 -7.54 8.50 9.38
C GLY A 256 -7.96 8.82 7.94
N PHE A 257 -7.40 8.13 6.96
CA PHE A 257 -7.83 8.23 5.56
C PHE A 257 -9.26 7.72 5.35
N GLY A 258 -9.64 6.62 6.01
CA GLY A 258 -11.02 6.13 6.03
C GLY A 258 -12.00 7.18 6.54
N ALA A 259 -11.64 7.91 7.61
CA ALA A 259 -12.45 8.99 8.15
C ALA A 259 -12.61 10.18 7.19
N LEU A 260 -11.58 10.52 6.38
CA LEU A 260 -11.75 11.50 5.29
C LEU A 260 -12.74 11.01 4.23
N GLY A 261 -12.73 9.72 3.91
CA GLY A 261 -13.67 9.11 2.96
C GLY A 261 -15.12 9.09 3.44
N LEU A 262 -15.37 9.13 4.77
CA LEU A 262 -16.72 9.20 5.36
C LEU A 262 -17.47 10.50 5.01
N VAL A 263 -16.80 11.50 4.44
CA VAL A 263 -17.43 12.73 3.96
C VAL A 263 -18.32 12.46 2.73
N HIS A 264 -17.98 11.45 1.92
CA HIS A 264 -18.78 11.07 0.76
C HIS A 264 -20.12 10.43 1.21
N PRO A 265 -21.24 10.59 0.46
CA PRO A 265 -22.52 9.94 0.79
C PRO A 265 -22.44 8.41 0.93
N TRP A 266 -21.61 7.76 0.10
CA TRP A 266 -21.29 6.32 0.22
C TRP A 266 -20.02 6.04 1.04
N GLY A 267 -19.62 6.99 1.89
CA GLY A 267 -18.34 7.01 2.58
C GLY A 267 -18.07 5.80 3.46
N TRP A 268 -19.10 5.06 3.88
CA TRP A 268 -18.94 3.78 4.57
C TRP A 268 -18.10 2.77 3.80
N LEU A 269 -18.09 2.82 2.46
CA LEU A 269 -17.21 2.02 1.61
C LEU A 269 -15.72 2.35 1.82
N ALA A 270 -15.40 3.57 2.26
CA ALA A 270 -14.03 3.97 2.55
C ALA A 270 -13.41 3.16 3.70
N LEU A 271 -14.23 2.56 4.58
CA LEU A 271 -13.76 1.72 5.69
C LEU A 271 -13.17 0.38 5.24
N VAL A 272 -13.45 -0.07 4.01
CA VAL A 272 -12.81 -1.27 3.43
C VAL A 272 -11.28 -1.14 3.43
N CYS A 273 -10.79 0.07 3.18
CA CYS A 273 -9.38 0.39 3.13
C CYS A 273 -8.63 0.16 4.47
N PRO A 274 -8.99 0.84 5.58
CA PRO A 274 -8.35 0.59 6.87
C PRO A 274 -8.59 -0.82 7.41
N LEU A 275 -9.74 -1.44 7.11
CA LEU A 275 -9.99 -2.84 7.47
C LEU A 275 -9.01 -3.78 6.75
N TYR A 276 -8.80 -3.58 5.45
CA TYR A 276 -7.82 -4.34 4.68
C TYR A 276 -6.41 -4.13 5.22
N VAL A 277 -5.98 -2.88 5.43
CA VAL A 277 -4.63 -2.59 5.95
C VAL A 277 -4.44 -3.17 7.34
N THR A 278 -5.42 -3.02 8.24
CA THR A 278 -5.35 -3.59 9.59
C THR A 278 -5.22 -5.11 9.53
N TRP A 279 -6.01 -5.78 8.69
CA TRP A 279 -5.89 -7.22 8.48
C TRP A 279 -4.52 -7.59 7.90
N PHE A 280 -4.08 -6.93 6.83
CA PHE A 280 -2.83 -7.19 6.15
C PHE A 280 -1.61 -7.04 7.07
N MET A 281 -1.62 -5.97 7.87
CA MET A 281 -0.56 -5.65 8.83
C MET A 281 -0.56 -6.64 10.00
N SER A 282 -1.71 -6.94 10.60
CA SER A 282 -1.79 -7.77 11.82
C SER A 282 -1.76 -9.28 11.57
N ARG A 283 -2.55 -9.77 10.61
CA ARG A 283 -2.81 -11.22 10.39
C ARG A 283 -2.47 -11.70 8.99
N GLY A 284 -2.30 -10.78 8.05
CA GLY A 284 -1.92 -11.07 6.67
C GLY A 284 -0.45 -11.46 6.57
N SER A 285 0.25 -10.91 5.59
CA SER A 285 1.64 -11.27 5.33
C SER A 285 2.66 -10.41 6.06
N ALA A 286 2.32 -9.25 6.61
CA ALA A 286 3.31 -8.35 7.19
C ALA A 286 3.86 -8.86 8.54
N THR A 287 3.14 -8.65 9.65
CA THR A 287 3.58 -9.08 10.98
C THR A 287 3.86 -10.59 11.05
N PRO A 288 2.97 -11.50 10.59
CA PRO A 288 3.20 -12.94 10.76
C PRO A 288 4.43 -13.49 10.04
N MET A 289 4.80 -12.96 8.86
CA MET A 289 6.04 -13.39 8.19
C MET A 289 7.27 -12.91 8.94
N GLN A 290 7.23 -11.70 9.48
CA GLN A 290 8.32 -11.14 10.25
C GLN A 290 8.50 -11.87 11.60
N GLU A 291 7.40 -12.17 12.30
CA GLU A 291 7.40 -12.99 13.53
C GLU A 291 8.07 -14.35 13.29
N ARG A 292 7.66 -15.07 12.23
CA ARG A 292 8.24 -16.38 11.90
C ARG A 292 9.73 -16.31 11.58
N TYR A 293 10.16 -15.25 10.90
CA TYR A 293 11.57 -15.03 10.60
C TYR A 293 12.37 -14.73 11.88
N LEU A 294 11.89 -13.83 12.73
CA LEU A 294 12.56 -13.43 13.97
C LEU A 294 12.63 -14.59 14.97
N ALA A 295 11.54 -15.34 15.15
CA ALA A 295 11.51 -16.52 16.01
C ALA A 295 12.52 -17.60 15.59
N ARG A 296 12.82 -17.72 14.29
CA ARG A 296 13.82 -18.68 13.77
C ARG A 296 15.25 -18.18 13.87
N THR A 297 15.46 -16.86 13.87
CA THR A 297 16.79 -16.25 13.72
C THR A 297 17.32 -15.60 14.99
N LYS A 298 16.47 -15.39 16.01
CA LYS A 298 16.83 -14.72 17.26
C LYS A 298 16.29 -15.51 18.46
N PRO A 299 17.16 -16.23 19.19
CA PRO A 299 16.75 -16.97 20.39
C PRO A 299 16.04 -16.11 21.44
N ALA A 300 16.53 -14.88 21.68
CA ALA A 300 15.94 -13.93 22.64
C ALA A 300 14.54 -13.41 22.23
N TYR A 301 14.07 -13.72 21.01
CA TYR A 301 12.74 -13.32 20.55
C TYR A 301 11.62 -14.09 21.26
N ALA A 302 11.87 -15.32 21.70
CA ALA A 302 10.88 -16.15 22.39
C ALA A 302 10.40 -15.49 23.69
N ASP A 303 11.33 -15.00 24.52
CA ASP A 303 11.02 -14.30 25.77
C ASP A 303 10.26 -12.99 25.52
N TYR A 304 10.54 -12.32 24.41
CA TYR A 304 9.82 -11.11 24.01
C TYR A 304 8.39 -11.42 23.57
N MET A 305 8.19 -12.49 22.80
CA MET A 305 6.86 -12.97 22.41
C MET A 305 5.99 -13.35 23.62
N ALA A 306 6.59 -13.88 24.68
CA ALA A 306 5.86 -14.27 25.89
C ALA A 306 5.34 -13.08 26.73
N ARG A 307 5.89 -11.88 26.54
CA ARG A 307 5.63 -10.71 27.41
C ARG A 307 4.92 -9.55 26.73
N VAL A 308 5.12 -9.36 25.42
CA VAL A 308 4.67 -8.15 24.70
C VAL A 308 3.68 -8.53 23.61
N PRO A 309 2.50 -7.89 23.50
CA PRO A 309 1.51 -8.20 22.46
C PRO A 309 2.04 -8.12 21.03
N MET A 310 1.56 -9.00 20.14
CA MET A 310 2.04 -9.05 18.76
C MET A 310 1.78 -7.74 17.98
N PHE A 311 0.58 -7.17 18.08
CA PHE A 311 0.15 -6.09 17.18
C PHE A 311 -0.59 -4.97 17.91
N PHE A 312 -1.76 -5.27 18.49
CA PHE A 312 -2.52 -4.29 19.26
C PHE A 312 -1.85 -4.07 20.63
N PRO A 313 -1.58 -2.82 21.05
CA PRO A 313 -0.94 -2.52 22.33
C PRO A 313 -1.65 -3.07 23.57
N TRP A 314 -2.96 -3.28 23.46
CA TRP A 314 -3.83 -3.86 24.49
C TRP A 314 -4.14 -5.35 24.24
N GLY A 315 -3.44 -5.98 23.30
CA GLY A 315 -3.61 -7.40 22.97
C GLY A 315 -3.02 -8.32 24.04
N ARG A 316 -3.21 -9.62 23.85
CA ARG A 316 -2.44 -10.63 24.60
C ARG A 316 -1.08 -10.86 23.93
N PRO A 317 -0.03 -11.18 24.70
CA PRO A 317 1.25 -11.65 24.18
C PRO A 317 1.10 -12.81 23.17
#